data_AF-A0A9X8MI16-F1
#
_entry.id   AF-A0A9X8MI16-F1
#
_cell.length_a   1.000
_cell.length_b   1.000
_cell.length_c   1.000
_cell.angle_alpha   90.00
_cell.angle_beta   90.00
_cell.angle_gamma   90.00
#
_symmetry.space_group_name_H-M   'P 1'
#
loop_
_entity.id
_entity.type
_entity.pdbx_description
1 polymer ?
#
loop_
_entity_poly.entity_id
_entity_poly.type
_entity_poly.pdbx_seq_one_letter_code
_entity_poly.pdbx_strand_id
1 'polypeptide(L)'
;MLHTLAEAIALTGKSRRTLYNHCDQGRISYSVGPDGRRYFETSELIRVYGALHTPEGIAHPEPAQVCTPPVAHPDAPMTEATALRLVAVMEKLIELQERQLLLEHKPS
;
A
#
# COMPACT_ATOMS: atom_id res chain seq x y z
N MET A 1 21.47 5.74 1.85
CA MET A 1 22.21 4.64 1.18
C MET A 1 21.33 4.15 0.02
N LEU A 2 21.94 3.74 -1.09
CA LEU A 2 21.22 3.30 -2.28
C LEU A 2 21.24 1.77 -2.39
N HIS A 3 20.08 1.21 -2.72
CA HIS A 3 19.89 -0.23 -2.83
C HIS A 3 19.36 -0.59 -4.21
N THR A 4 19.91 -1.65 -4.79
CA THR A 4 19.33 -2.29 -5.95
C THR A 4 17.97 -2.91 -5.61
N LEU A 5 17.19 -3.27 -6.63
CA LEU A 5 15.92 -3.96 -6.45
C LEU A 5 16.04 -5.26 -5.63
N ALA A 6 17.13 -6.01 -5.81
CA ALA A 6 17.36 -7.26 -5.07
C ALA A 6 17.60 -7.00 -3.57
N GLU A 7 18.41 -5.99 -3.25
CA GLU A 7 18.67 -5.58 -1.87
C GLU A 7 17.42 -5.01 -1.23
N ALA A 8 16.63 -4.20 -1.96
CA ALA A 8 15.37 -3.67 -1.46
C ALA A 8 14.35 -4.79 -1.15
N ILE A 9 14.31 -5.86 -1.94
CA ILE A 9 13.51 -7.06 -1.65
C ILE A 9 13.97 -7.74 -0.37
N ALA A 10 15.29 -7.91 -0.18
CA ALA A 10 15.85 -8.52 1.03
C ALA A 10 15.56 -7.68 2.28
N LEU A 11 15.71 -6.35 2.18
CA LEU A 11 15.51 -5.41 3.28
C LEU A 11 14.03 -5.23 3.66
N THR A 12 13.11 -5.29 2.70
CA THR A 12 11.68 -5.05 2.96
C THR A 12 10.87 -6.32 3.15
N GLY A 13 11.42 -7.47 2.75
CA GLY A 13 10.69 -8.75 2.66
C GLY A 13 9.56 -8.74 1.62
N LYS A 14 9.47 -7.73 0.75
CA LYS A 14 8.40 -7.60 -0.25
C LYS A 14 8.80 -8.20 -1.58
N SER A 15 7.82 -8.72 -2.31
CA SER A 15 8.06 -9.28 -3.64
C SER A 15 8.46 -8.19 -4.65
N ARG A 16 9.20 -8.59 -5.69
CA ARG A 16 9.55 -7.70 -6.80
C ARG A 16 8.33 -7.00 -7.42
N ARG A 17 7.24 -7.75 -7.63
CA ARG A 17 5.98 -7.24 -8.18
C ARG A 17 5.37 -6.17 -7.28
N THR A 18 5.41 -6.37 -5.97
CA THR A 18 4.94 -5.38 -4.99
C THR A 18 5.74 -4.08 -5.09
N LEU A 19 7.07 -4.16 -5.16
CA LEU A 19 7.90 -2.97 -5.32
C LEU A 19 7.56 -2.21 -6.61
N TYR A 20 7.42 -2.90 -7.75
CA TYR A 20 7.05 -2.24 -9.00
C TYR A 20 5.67 -1.60 -8.95
N ASN A 21 4.67 -2.30 -8.42
CA ASN A 21 3.34 -1.72 -8.25
C ASN A 21 3.39 -0.45 -7.38
N HIS A 22 4.22 -0.43 -6.34
CA HIS A 22 4.40 0.75 -5.50
C HIS A 22 5.12 1.88 -6.23
N CYS A 23 6.07 1.58 -7.11
CA CYS A 23 6.67 2.58 -7.99
C CYS A 23 5.62 3.16 -8.95
N ASP A 24 4.82 2.30 -9.59
CA ASP A 24 3.80 2.70 -10.56
C ASP A 24 2.69 3.55 -9.90
N GLN A 25 2.41 3.28 -8.61
CA GLN A 25 1.50 4.07 -7.78
C GLN A 25 2.12 5.36 -7.23
N GLY A 26 3.40 5.63 -7.49
CA GLY A 26 4.12 6.78 -6.94
C GLY A 26 4.35 6.74 -5.42
N ARG A 27 4.19 5.57 -4.79
CA ARG A 27 4.38 5.39 -3.34
C ARG A 27 5.86 5.44 -2.95
N ILE A 28 6.73 4.94 -3.81
CA ILE A 28 8.18 4.92 -3.61
C ILE A 28 8.87 5.49 -4.84
N SER A 29 9.88 6.34 -4.61
CA SER A 29 10.73 6.85 -5.69
C SER A 29 11.95 5.96 -5.93
N TYR A 30 12.46 5.97 -7.15
CA TYR A 30 13.73 5.34 -7.51
C TYR A 30 14.53 6.25 -8.43
N SER A 31 15.85 6.13 -8.38
CA SER A 31 16.76 6.73 -9.35
C SER A 31 17.25 5.67 -10.33
N VAL A 32 17.62 6.09 -11.54
CA VAL A 32 18.25 5.21 -12.53
C VAL A 32 19.73 5.51 -12.54
N GLY A 33 20.56 4.49 -12.26
CA GLY A 33 22.01 4.60 -12.27
C GLY A 33 22.58 4.61 -13.69
N PRO A 34 23.89 4.88 -13.84
CA PRO A 34 24.57 4.86 -15.13
C PRO A 34 24.60 3.46 -15.79
N ASP A 35 24.36 2.41 -15.02
CA ASP A 35 24.23 1.03 -15.46
C ASP A 35 22.79 0.67 -15.91
N GLY A 36 21.87 1.63 -15.91
CA GLY A 36 20.47 1.44 -16.26
C GLY A 36 19.65 0.72 -15.17
N ARG A 37 20.24 0.41 -14.01
CA ARG A 37 19.53 -0.23 -12.90
C ARG A 37 18.79 0.80 -12.06
N ARG A 38 17.70 0.33 -11.43
CA ARG A 38 16.93 1.13 -10.47
C ARG A 38 17.54 1.03 -9.08
N TYR A 39 17.72 2.19 -8.45
CA TYR A 39 18.24 2.33 -7.11
C TYR A 39 17.19 2.99 -6.20
N PHE A 40 17.06 2.43 -5.00
CA PHE A 40 16.11 2.85 -3.98
C PHE A 40 16.87 3.41 -2.78
N GLU A 41 16.48 4.60 -2.32
CA GLU A 41 17.03 5.20 -1.10
C GLU A 41 16.54 4.45 0.15
N THR A 42 17.42 4.22 1.12
CA THR A 42 17.04 3.62 2.42
C THR A 42 15.97 4.44 3.14
N SER A 43 16.05 5.77 3.07
CA SER A 43 15.06 6.69 3.66
C SER A 43 13.67 6.49 3.03
N GLU A 44 13.62 6.30 1.71
CA GLU A 44 12.38 5.98 0.98
C GLU A 44 11.81 4.62 1.39
N LEU A 45 12.68 3.61 1.51
CA LEU A 45 12.26 2.28 1.98
C LEU A 45 11.70 2.33 3.41
N ILE A 46 12.36 3.05 4.32
CA ILE A 46 11.90 3.21 5.70
C ILE A 46 10.59 4.00 5.76
N ARG A 47 10.45 5.07 4.96
CA ARG A 47 9.21 5.87 4.89
C ARG A 47 8.00 5.02 4.50
N VAL A 48 8.17 4.11 3.54
CA VAL A 48 7.06 3.34 2.96
C VAL A 48 6.79 2.04 3.72
N TYR A 49 7.84 1.36 4.20
CA TYR A 49 7.75 0.02 4.77
C TYR A 49 8.07 -0.05 6.28
N GLY A 50 8.59 1.02 6.87
CA GLY A 50 9.03 1.04 8.26
C GLY A 50 10.40 0.40 8.46
N ALA A 51 10.64 -0.16 9.65
CA ALA A 51 11.90 -0.79 9.99
C ALA A 51 12.25 -1.92 9.00
N LEU A 52 13.48 -1.88 8.48
CA LEU A 52 13.97 -2.84 7.49
C LEU A 52 14.56 -4.08 8.17
N HIS A 53 14.47 -5.21 7.47
CA HIS A 53 15.08 -6.47 7.86
C HIS A 53 16.58 -6.40 7.57
N THR A 54 17.37 -5.97 8.55
CA THR A 54 18.83 -6.05 8.46
C THR A 54 19.26 -7.47 8.84
N PRO A 55 20.04 -8.18 8.00
CA PRO A 55 20.53 -9.52 8.33
C PRO A 55 21.57 -9.51 9.47
N GLU A 56 22.03 -8.34 9.90
CA GLU A 56 22.89 -8.17 11.07
C GLU A 56 22.04 -7.71 12.24
N GLY A 57 21.85 -8.62 13.20
CA GLY A 57 20.98 -8.44 14.36
C GLY A 57 21.41 -7.28 15.25
N ILE A 58 20.94 -6.08 14.93
CA ILE A 58 20.69 -5.01 15.88
C ILE A 58 19.38 -4.36 15.43
N ALA A 59 18.27 -4.91 15.92
CA ALA A 59 17.04 -4.15 16.02
C ALA A 59 17.37 -2.92 16.86
N HIS A 60 17.43 -1.74 16.25
CA HIS A 60 17.43 -0.50 17.02
C HIS A 60 16.01 -0.34 17.57
N PRO A 61 15.80 -0.45 18.90
CA PRO A 61 14.50 -0.13 19.47
C PRO A 61 14.38 1.39 19.51
N GLU A 62 13.33 1.91 18.88
CA GLU A 62 12.56 3.16 19.17
C GLU A 62 13.29 4.49 19.52
N PRO A 63 12.71 5.65 19.15
CA PRO A 63 11.58 6.14 19.95
C PRO A 63 10.44 6.78 19.16
N ALA A 64 9.24 6.65 19.75
CA ALA A 64 8.19 7.65 19.82
C ALA A 64 7.48 8.07 18.51
N GLN A 65 6.28 7.51 18.37
CA GLN A 65 5.04 8.24 18.06
C GLN A 65 5.17 9.55 17.24
N VAL A 66 4.87 9.44 15.95
CA VAL A 66 4.19 10.51 15.22
C VAL A 66 2.82 9.98 14.84
N CYS A 67 1.79 10.58 15.44
CA CYS A 67 0.39 10.40 15.07
C CYS A 67 0.24 10.60 13.56
N THR A 68 0.06 9.52 12.82
CA THR A 68 -0.52 9.53 11.47
C THR A 68 -1.43 8.30 11.39
N PRO A 69 -2.64 8.44 10.80
CA PRO A 69 -3.65 7.40 10.87
C PRO A 69 -3.11 6.12 10.20
N PRO A 70 -3.53 4.93 10.66
CA PRO A 70 -3.07 3.67 10.10
C PRO A 70 -3.51 3.60 8.65
N VAL A 71 -2.58 3.83 7.71
CA VAL A 71 -2.79 3.52 6.31
C VAL A 71 -2.77 2.01 6.21
N ALA A 72 -3.98 1.45 6.17
CA ALA A 72 -4.26 0.04 6.06
C ALA A 72 -3.33 -0.64 5.04
N HIS A 73 -2.57 -1.61 5.53
CA HIS A 73 -1.82 -2.54 4.71
C HIS A 73 -2.81 -3.35 3.84
N PRO A 74 -2.63 -3.46 2.50
CA PRO A 74 -3.55 -4.22 1.65
C PRO A 74 -3.33 -5.75 1.68
N ASP A 75 -2.48 -6.27 2.58
CA ASP A 75 -2.23 -7.72 2.75
C ASP A 75 -2.62 -8.22 4.16
N ALA A 76 -3.51 -7.51 4.85
CA ALA A 76 -4.24 -8.13 5.95
C ALA A 76 -5.28 -9.09 5.35
N PRO A 77 -5.45 -10.33 5.89
CA PRO A 77 -6.62 -11.13 5.53
C PRO A 77 -7.86 -10.26 5.73
N MET A 78 -8.74 -10.18 4.72
CA MET A 78 -9.91 -9.31 4.76
C MET A 78 -10.68 -9.58 6.05
N THR A 79 -10.54 -8.66 7.01
CA THR A 79 -11.17 -8.79 8.31
C THR A 79 -12.67 -8.83 8.08
N GLU A 80 -13.39 -9.63 8.85
CA GLU A 80 -14.84 -9.76 8.80
C GLU A 80 -15.54 -8.38 8.81
N ALA A 81 -15.00 -7.43 9.57
CA ALA A 81 -15.46 -6.05 9.61
C ALA A 81 -15.32 -5.30 8.26
N THR A 82 -14.28 -5.60 7.48
CA THR A 82 -14.07 -5.02 6.14
C THR A 82 -15.02 -5.65 5.13
N ALA A 83 -15.25 -6.96 5.21
CA ALA A 83 -16.24 -7.66 4.39
C ALA A 83 -17.66 -7.15 4.67
N LEU A 84 -18.04 -6.97 5.94
CA LEU A 84 -19.32 -6.38 6.34
C LEU A 84 -19.50 -4.96 5.77
N ARG A 85 -18.45 -4.13 5.83
CA ARG A 85 -18.49 -2.78 5.26
C ARG A 85 -18.68 -2.81 3.75
N LEU A 86 -18.02 -3.73 3.04
CA LEU A 86 -18.20 -3.87 1.60
C LEU A 86 -19.63 -4.27 1.24
N VAL A 87 -20.20 -5.25 1.95
CA VAL A 87 -21.60 -5.67 1.77
C VAL A 87 -22.56 -4.50 2.01
N ALA A 88 -22.39 -3.75 3.10
CA ALA A 88 -23.22 -2.58 3.41
C ALA A 88 -23.12 -1.48 2.32
N VAL A 89 -21.93 -1.27 1.76
CA VAL A 89 -21.73 -0.33 0.64
C VAL A 89 -22.42 -0.85 -0.64
N MET A 90 -22.39 -2.15 -0.91
CA MET A 90 -23.08 -2.74 -2.05
C MET A 90 -24.61 -2.64 -1.91
N GLU A 91 -25.16 -2.87 -0.72
CA GLU A 91 -26.60 -2.70 -0.45
C GLU A 91 -27.06 -1.25 -0.69
N LYS A 92 -26.26 -0.27 -0.25
CA LYS A 92 -26.53 1.16 -0.49
C LYS A 92 -26.52 1.51 -1.98
N LEU A 93 -25.68 0.85 -2.77
CA LEU A 93 -25.65 1.05 -4.22
C LEU A 93 -26.92 0.51 -4.89
N ILE A 94 -27.37 -0.68 -4.49
CA ILE A 94 -28.62 -1.28 -4.99
C ILE A 94 -29.80 -0.36 -4.66
N GLU A 95 -29.90 0.10 -3.41
CA GLU A 95 -30.96 1.02 -2.98
C GLU A 95 -30.96 2.32 -3.82
N LEU A 96 -29.78 2.88 -4.11
CA LEU A 96 -29.66 4.06 -4.97
C LEU A 96 -30.08 3.78 -6.42
N GLN A 97 -29.73 2.62 -6.98
CA GLN A 97 -30.14 2.23 -8.33
C GLN A 97 -31.65 2.03 -8.43
N GLU A 98 -32.27 1.36 -7.44
CA GLU A 98 -33.73 1.19 -7.39
C GLU A 98 -34.46 2.53 -7.30
N ARG A 99 -33.91 3.47 -6.53
CA ARG A 99 -34.47 4.82 -6.40
C ARG A 99 -34.37 5.62 -7.70
N GLN A 100 -33.31 5.42 -8.49
CA GLN A 100 -33.20 6.02 -9.82
C GLN A 100 -34.20 5.39 -10.80
N LEU A 101 -34.33 4.06 -10.80
CA LEU A 101 -35.29 3.35 -11.65
C LEU A 101 -36.74 3.81 -11.38
N LEU A 102 -37.10 4.03 -10.12
CA LEU A 102 -38.42 4.53 -9.73
C LEU A 102 -38.68 5.97 -10.24
N LEU A 103 -37.62 6.76 -10.40
CA LEU A 103 -37.70 8.13 -10.91
C LEU A 103 -37.69 8.20 -12.44
N GLU A 104 -37.06 7.23 -13.10
CA GLU A 104 -37.04 7.09 -14.58
C GLU A 104 -38.38 6.59 -15.14
N HIS A 105 -39.20 5.88 -14.36
CA HIS A 105 -40.61 5.59 -14.69
C HIS A 105 -41.51 6.82 -14.50
N LYS A 106 -41.15 7.96 -15.08
CA LYS A 106 -42.10 9.06 -15.31
C LYS A 106 -42.94 8.69 -16.53
N PRO A 107 -44.22 8.28 -16.39
CA PRO A 107 -45.07 8.09 -17.55
C PRO A 107 -45.26 9.44 -18.25
N SER A 108 -45.09 9.45 -19.57
CA SER A 108 -45.63 10.51 -20.44
C SER A 108 -47.15 10.59 -20.32
#